data_AF-A0A2H6JXH0-F1
#
_entry.id   AF-A0A2H6JXH0-F1
#
_cell.length_a   1.000
_cell.length_b   1.000
_cell.length_c   1.000
_cell.angle_alpha   90.00
_cell.angle_beta   90.00
_cell.angle_gamma   90.00
#
_symmetry.space_group_name_H-M   'P 1'
#
loop_
_entity.id
_entity.type
_entity.pdbx_description
1 polymer ?
#
loop_
_entity_poly.entity_id
_entity_poly.type
_entity_poly.pdbx_seq_one_letter_code
_entity_poly.pdbx_strand_id
1 'polypeptide(L)'
;MINRVLQALQEPESYDEDVKEIKLIQTHISFVFLTGDYVYKIKKPVNFGFLDFTSLEKRKFYCEEEMRVNKAIAGEIYLGVMPIVETSEGRIKVNDTGRVVEYAVKMIQLPQSAIMSNLLKENNVYKKDVVEIAKLVADFHSTANRGEEISKYGSYEQIMANWTQNFEQTENLTGEYLDKEKYLELKDRVINFMDSNRELFERRVREGKIRECHGDLHSGNIFIVRRPGKLYKPGIYIFDAIEFFKGFSCSDILADIAFLSMDLEFNGRDYLDKSFVDAYFKFSDEEKLENLLDFYKCYRAFVRMKVTGFMLFDENVDEEEKIKIRGLVKKYFELAGKYATLL
;
A
#
# COMPACT_ATOMS: atom_id res chain seq x y z
N MET A 1 21.18 -5.05 19.28
CA MET A 1 20.98 -3.59 19.25
C MET A 1 19.51 -3.23 19.08
N ILE A 2 18.82 -3.71 18.03
CA ILE A 2 17.42 -3.35 17.75
C ILE A 2 16.48 -3.52 18.96
N ASN A 3 16.58 -4.61 19.74
CA ASN A 3 15.74 -4.80 20.94
C ASN A 3 15.94 -3.69 21.99
N ARG A 4 17.17 -3.19 22.18
CA ARG A 4 17.44 -2.05 23.09
C ARG A 4 16.77 -0.77 22.56
N VAL A 5 16.80 -0.56 21.25
CA VAL A 5 16.11 0.58 20.61
C VAL A 5 14.59 0.47 20.83
N LEU A 6 13.99 -0.70 20.59
CA LEU A 6 12.55 -0.90 20.75
C LEU A 6 12.08 -0.75 22.20
N GLN A 7 12.89 -1.20 23.16
CA GLN A 7 12.61 -0.99 24.58
C GLN A 7 12.68 0.49 24.93
N ALA A 8 13.75 1.18 24.55
CA ALA A 8 13.93 2.58 24.88
C ALA A 8 12.86 3.48 24.26
N LEU A 9 12.47 3.25 23.00
CA LEU A 9 11.43 4.04 22.34
C LEU A 9 10.01 3.79 22.88
N GLN A 10 9.84 2.91 23.86
CA GLN A 10 8.59 2.83 24.63
C GLN A 10 8.60 3.73 25.87
N GLU A 11 9.71 4.42 26.14
CA GLU A 11 9.88 5.36 27.25
C GLU A 11 9.80 6.81 26.73
N PRO A 12 8.97 7.70 27.35
CA PRO A 12 8.85 9.10 26.95
C PRO A 12 10.18 9.85 26.87
N GLU A 13 11.14 9.52 27.74
CA GLU A 13 12.44 10.17 27.80
C GLU A 13 13.30 9.92 26.57
N SER A 14 12.95 8.99 25.68
CA SER A 14 13.65 8.81 24.41
C SER A 14 13.34 9.88 23.38
N TYR A 15 12.32 10.71 23.60
CA TYR A 15 11.86 11.75 22.69
C TYR A 15 12.19 13.15 23.22
N ASP A 16 12.28 14.12 22.32
CA ASP A 16 12.46 15.54 22.69
C ASP A 16 11.12 16.19 23.07
N GLU A 17 10.01 15.61 22.63
CA GLU A 17 8.67 16.10 22.89
C GLU A 17 8.08 15.63 24.22
N ASP A 18 7.06 16.33 24.71
CA ASP A 18 6.23 15.87 25.83
C ASP A 18 5.33 14.72 25.36
N VAL A 19 5.82 13.49 25.53
CA VAL A 19 5.12 12.25 25.17
C VAL A 19 4.42 11.67 26.39
N LYS A 20 3.10 11.53 26.34
CA LYS A 20 2.29 11.03 27.47
C LYS A 20 1.88 9.57 27.35
N GLU A 21 1.72 9.11 26.11
CA GLU A 21 1.35 7.73 25.80
C GLU A 21 2.11 7.30 24.55
N ILE A 22 2.65 6.08 24.60
CA ILE A 22 3.33 5.46 23.48
C ILE A 22 2.59 4.18 23.14
N LYS A 23 2.12 4.08 21.89
CA LYS A 23 1.55 2.85 21.35
C LYS A 23 2.45 2.31 20.24
N LEU A 24 2.96 1.11 20.43
CA LEU A 24 3.70 0.37 19.42
C LEU A 24 2.73 -0.40 18.51
N ILE A 25 2.79 -0.13 17.21
CA ILE A 25 2.16 -0.93 16.15
C ILE A 25 3.28 -1.64 15.39
N GLN A 26 3.07 -2.91 15.05
CA GLN A 26 4.00 -3.68 14.24
C GLN A 26 3.37 -4.02 12.90
N THR A 27 4.12 -3.78 11.82
CA THR A 27 3.80 -4.31 10.48
C THR A 27 4.75 -5.45 10.14
N HIS A 28 4.61 -6.04 8.95
CA HIS A 28 5.53 -7.08 8.46
C HIS A 28 6.98 -6.59 8.38
N ILE A 29 7.19 -5.29 8.10
CA ILE A 29 8.51 -4.72 7.80
C ILE A 29 8.88 -3.52 8.67
N SER A 30 8.04 -3.10 9.62
CA SER A 30 8.29 -1.90 10.42
C SER A 30 7.74 -1.99 11.84
N PHE A 31 8.34 -1.20 12.72
CA PHE A 31 7.83 -0.82 14.03
C PHE A 31 7.36 0.64 13.95
N VAL A 32 6.17 0.93 14.44
CA VAL A 32 5.52 2.25 14.35
C VAL A 32 5.17 2.69 15.76
N PHE A 33 5.83 3.75 16.24
CA PHE A 33 5.60 4.31 17.57
C PHE A 33 4.70 5.54 17.45
N LEU A 34 3.47 5.42 17.95
CA LEU A 34 2.52 6.51 18.07
C LEU A 34 2.77 7.23 19.40
N THR A 35 3.13 8.50 19.37
CA THR A 35 3.54 9.31 20.54
C THR A 35 2.55 10.41 20.88
N GLY A 36 1.37 10.40 20.26
CA GLY A 36 0.30 11.38 20.44
C GLY A 36 0.32 12.43 19.33
N ASP A 37 1.36 13.25 19.29
CA ASP A 37 1.54 14.30 18.27
C ASP A 37 2.29 13.79 17.03
N TYR A 38 3.23 12.86 17.21
CA TYR A 38 4.11 12.35 16.16
C TYR A 38 4.11 10.82 16.07
N VAL A 39 4.49 10.33 14.88
CA VAL A 39 4.78 8.93 14.62
C VAL A 39 6.24 8.77 14.29
N TYR A 40 6.87 7.75 14.86
CA TYR A 40 8.23 7.34 14.52
C TYR A 40 8.19 5.92 13.93
N LYS A 41 8.50 5.78 12.65
CA LYS A 41 8.48 4.49 11.93
C LYS A 41 9.91 4.00 11.70
N ILE A 42 10.21 2.82 12.20
CA ILE A 42 11.52 2.15 12.09
C ILE A 42 11.37 0.91 11.23
N LYS A 43 12.30 0.68 10.30
CA LYS A 43 12.33 -0.53 9.48
C LYS A 43 12.84 -1.74 10.29
N LYS A 44 12.17 -2.89 10.17
CA LYS A 44 12.62 -4.15 10.76
C LYS A 44 13.89 -4.63 10.04
N PRO A 45 14.88 -5.21 10.74
CA PRO A 45 16.12 -5.71 10.11
C PRO A 45 15.90 -7.06 9.42
N VAL A 46 15.12 -7.07 8.33
CA VAL A 46 14.69 -8.27 7.60
C VAL A 46 15.15 -8.23 6.14
N ASN A 47 15.18 -9.40 5.50
CA ASN A 47 15.38 -9.53 4.06
C ASN A 47 14.37 -10.56 3.53
N PHE A 48 13.54 -10.13 2.57
CA PHE A 48 12.51 -10.97 1.94
C PHE A 48 12.78 -11.22 0.45
N GLY A 49 14.00 -10.93 -0.03
CA GLY A 49 14.40 -11.03 -1.43
C GLY A 49 13.95 -9.85 -2.28
N PHE A 50 12.72 -9.36 -2.09
CA PHE A 50 12.22 -8.13 -2.73
C PHE A 50 12.52 -6.85 -1.94
N LEU A 51 12.97 -6.98 -0.68
CA LEU A 51 13.50 -5.89 0.13
C LEU A 51 14.61 -6.40 1.04
N ASP A 52 15.55 -5.52 1.39
CA ASP A 52 16.64 -5.80 2.30
C ASP A 52 16.91 -4.62 3.22
N PHE A 53 16.57 -4.79 4.50
CA PHE A 53 16.73 -3.82 5.58
C PHE A 53 17.77 -4.28 6.62
N THR A 54 18.62 -5.24 6.27
CA THR A 54 19.53 -5.90 7.24
C THR A 54 20.60 -4.95 7.79
N SER A 55 21.17 -4.09 6.95
CA SER A 55 22.17 -3.09 7.38
C SER A 55 21.54 -1.76 7.77
N LEU A 56 22.22 -1.03 8.66
CA LEU A 56 21.76 0.29 9.12
C LEU A 56 21.72 1.31 7.96
N GLU A 57 22.67 1.23 7.05
CA GLU A 57 22.77 2.07 5.85
C GLU A 57 21.59 1.81 4.91
N LYS A 58 21.21 0.55 4.71
CA LYS A 58 20.03 0.18 3.92
C LYS A 58 18.75 0.72 4.56
N ARG A 59 18.59 0.61 5.88
CA ARG A 59 17.44 1.18 6.58
C ARG A 59 17.38 2.71 6.45
N LYS A 60 18.52 3.39 6.56
CA LYS A 60 18.61 4.83 6.29
C LYS A 60 18.12 5.16 4.88
N PHE A 61 18.66 4.48 3.88
CA PHE A 61 18.31 4.67 2.48
C PHE A 61 16.79 4.51 2.25
N TYR A 62 16.17 3.45 2.77
CA TYR A 62 14.74 3.25 2.60
C TYR A 62 13.87 4.19 3.44
N CYS A 63 14.35 4.72 4.57
CA CYS A 63 13.69 5.83 5.25
C CYS A 63 13.70 7.10 4.38
N GLU A 64 14.81 7.36 3.68
CA GLU A 64 14.93 8.50 2.74
C GLU A 64 14.05 8.30 1.49
N GLU A 65 13.96 7.08 0.96
CA GLU A 65 13.05 6.76 -0.15
C GLU A 65 11.58 6.86 0.26
N GLU A 66 11.20 6.42 1.45
CA GLU A 66 9.83 6.59 1.98
C GLU A 66 9.46 8.08 2.01
N MET A 67 10.38 8.91 2.52
CA MET A 67 10.22 10.37 2.54
C MET A 67 10.10 10.95 1.13
N ARG A 68 10.92 10.50 0.18
CA ARG A 68 10.90 10.99 -1.22
C ARG A 68 9.55 10.71 -1.88
N VAL A 69 9.08 9.46 -1.80
CA VAL A 69 7.85 9.04 -2.48
C VAL A 69 6.62 9.66 -1.82
N ASN A 70 6.51 9.58 -0.50
CA ASN A 70 5.30 10.02 0.19
C ASN A 70 5.17 11.54 0.31
N LYS A 71 6.28 12.30 0.29
CA LYS A 71 6.20 13.77 0.27
C LYS A 71 5.51 14.32 -0.98
N ALA A 72 5.53 13.58 -2.09
CA ALA A 72 4.88 14.01 -3.33
C ALA A 72 3.35 14.09 -3.21
N ILE A 73 2.74 13.29 -2.33
CA ILE A 73 1.27 13.18 -2.21
C ILE A 73 0.74 13.59 -0.82
N ALA A 74 1.54 13.43 0.24
CA ALA A 74 1.18 13.78 1.61
C ALA A 74 2.30 14.56 2.35
N GLY A 75 2.97 15.47 1.64
CA GLY A 75 4.14 16.19 2.15
C GLY A 75 3.97 16.90 3.50
N GLU A 76 2.77 17.36 3.83
CA GLU A 76 2.51 18.07 5.10
C GLU A 76 2.70 17.20 6.34
N ILE A 77 2.54 15.87 6.25
CA ILE A 77 2.65 14.97 7.41
C ILE A 77 4.02 14.31 7.54
N TYR A 78 4.89 14.37 6.53
CA TYR A 78 6.22 13.75 6.53
C TYR A 78 7.30 14.77 6.92
N LEU A 79 7.82 14.67 8.15
CA LEU A 79 8.68 15.71 8.75
C LEU A 79 10.16 15.49 8.47
N GLY A 80 10.63 14.24 8.44
CA GLY A 80 12.03 13.93 8.15
C GLY A 80 12.48 12.54 8.57
N VAL A 81 13.73 12.20 8.23
CA VAL A 81 14.41 11.01 8.79
C VAL A 81 15.21 11.45 10.01
N MET A 82 14.90 10.89 11.16
CA MET A 82 15.55 11.18 12.44
C MET A 82 16.58 10.09 12.77
N PRO A 83 17.82 10.44 13.12
CA PRO A 83 18.75 9.46 13.68
C PRO A 83 18.26 9.05 15.08
N ILE A 84 18.45 7.79 15.42
CA ILE A 84 18.33 7.29 16.79
C ILE A 84 19.73 6.97 17.27
N VAL A 85 20.13 7.56 18.38
CA VAL A 85 21.50 7.52 18.86
C VAL A 85 21.61 6.85 20.22
N GLU A 86 22.75 6.22 20.46
CA GLU A 86 23.25 5.91 21.80
C GLU A 86 24.15 7.08 22.23
N THR A 87 23.69 7.81 23.24
CA THR A 87 24.41 8.94 23.86
C THR A 87 25.68 8.47 24.58
N SER A 88 26.57 9.40 24.95
CA SER A 88 27.75 9.09 25.76
C SER A 88 27.43 8.46 27.12
N GLU A 89 26.23 8.69 27.64
CA GLU A 89 25.70 8.13 28.88
C GLU A 89 25.02 6.75 28.68
N GLY A 90 25.03 6.20 27.45
CA GLY A 90 24.44 4.91 27.13
C GLY A 90 22.91 4.92 26.97
N ARG A 91 22.28 6.09 27.05
CA ARG A 91 20.84 6.29 26.80
C ARG A 91 20.54 6.28 25.30
N ILE A 92 19.38 5.74 24.91
CA ILE A 92 18.90 5.77 23.54
C ILE A 92 17.93 6.94 23.36
N LYS A 93 18.21 7.79 22.39
CA LYS A 93 17.47 9.04 22.14
C LYS A 93 17.20 9.23 20.66
N VAL A 94 16.04 9.78 20.33
CA VAL A 94 15.70 10.22 18.97
C VAL A 94 16.28 11.61 18.74
N ASN A 95 16.94 11.81 17.60
CA ASN A 95 17.45 13.10 17.11
C ASN A 95 18.41 13.84 18.06
N ASP A 96 19.18 13.09 18.86
CA ASP A 96 20.17 13.63 19.81
C ASP A 96 21.61 13.40 19.30
N THR A 97 22.61 13.79 20.10
CA THR A 97 24.04 13.62 19.82
C THR A 97 24.56 12.30 20.40
N GLY A 98 25.15 11.48 19.55
CA GLY A 98 25.73 10.20 19.96
C GLY A 98 26.09 9.31 18.79
N ARG A 99 26.35 8.04 19.07
CA ARG A 99 26.56 7.03 18.03
C ARG A 99 25.21 6.65 17.44
N VAL A 100 25.02 6.85 16.14
CA VAL A 100 23.79 6.41 15.45
C VAL A 100 23.68 4.88 15.52
N VAL A 101 22.53 4.40 15.99
CA VAL A 101 22.21 2.98 16.12
C VAL A 101 20.98 2.57 15.32
N GLU A 102 20.12 3.52 14.93
CA GLU A 102 18.95 3.29 14.08
C GLU A 102 18.49 4.60 13.39
N TYR A 103 17.56 4.51 12.43
CA TYR A 103 16.85 5.65 11.85
C TYR A 103 15.34 5.47 11.93
N ALA A 104 14.61 6.57 12.08
CA ALA A 104 13.15 6.59 12.04
C ALA A 104 12.63 7.64 11.04
N VAL A 105 11.59 7.31 10.29
CA VAL A 105 10.78 8.30 9.59
C VAL A 105 9.86 8.95 10.62
N LYS A 106 9.96 10.28 10.78
CA LYS A 106 9.11 11.08 11.67
C LYS A 106 7.97 11.70 10.88
N MET A 107 6.75 11.47 11.36
CA MET A 107 5.52 11.99 10.76
C MET A 107 4.62 12.64 11.79
N ILE A 108 3.67 13.45 11.35
CA ILE A 108 2.55 13.92 12.19
C ILE A 108 1.59 12.74 12.43
N GLN A 109 1.20 12.54 13.68
CA GLN A 109 0.21 11.51 14.01
C GLN A 109 -1.21 11.97 13.67
N LEU A 110 -1.79 11.35 12.64
CA LEU A 110 -3.20 11.50 12.31
C LEU A 110 -4.08 10.56 13.18
N PRO A 111 -5.32 10.96 13.48
CA PRO A 111 -6.21 10.17 14.33
C PRO A 111 -6.58 8.86 13.62
N GLN A 112 -6.33 7.73 14.27
CA GLN A 112 -6.55 6.39 13.67
C GLN A 112 -8.02 6.13 13.30
N SER A 113 -8.96 6.79 13.97
CA SER A 113 -10.38 6.76 13.61
C SER A 113 -10.69 7.42 12.26
N ALA A 114 -9.81 8.28 11.74
CA ALA A 114 -9.96 8.93 10.44
C ALA A 114 -9.39 8.11 9.27
N ILE A 115 -8.82 6.91 9.52
CA ILE A 115 -8.42 6.00 8.44
C ILE A 115 -9.69 5.62 7.67
N MET A 116 -9.66 5.75 6.34
CA MET A 116 -10.80 5.55 5.46
C MET A 116 -11.39 4.15 5.63
N SER A 117 -10.59 3.10 5.84
CA SER A 117 -11.09 1.75 6.11
C SER A 117 -11.95 1.65 7.37
N ASN A 118 -11.68 2.45 8.41
CA ASN A 118 -12.54 2.56 9.60
C ASN A 118 -13.81 3.34 9.27
N LEU A 119 -13.67 4.48 8.57
CA LEU A 119 -14.82 5.29 8.16
C LEU A 119 -15.77 4.55 7.21
N LEU A 120 -15.26 3.64 6.37
CA LEU A 120 -16.08 2.79 5.49
C LEU A 120 -16.96 1.85 6.32
N LYS A 121 -16.47 1.30 7.43
CA LYS A 121 -17.28 0.46 8.34
C LYS A 121 -18.40 1.25 8.99
N GLU A 122 -18.16 2.53 9.26
CA GLU A 122 -19.11 3.45 9.89
C GLU A 122 -20.05 4.17 8.91
N ASN A 123 -19.95 3.92 7.59
CA ASN A 123 -20.65 4.68 6.54
C ASN A 123 -20.32 6.19 6.52
N ASN A 124 -19.11 6.58 6.97
CA ASN A 124 -18.65 7.97 7.10
C ASN A 124 -17.77 8.46 5.95
N VAL A 125 -17.83 7.78 4.80
CA VAL A 125 -17.21 8.19 3.53
C VAL A 125 -18.29 8.59 2.55
N TYR A 126 -18.15 9.78 1.98
CA TYR A 126 -19.11 10.41 1.08
C TYR A 126 -18.54 10.56 -0.32
N LYS A 127 -19.43 10.76 -1.30
CA LYS A 127 -19.07 11.01 -2.69
C LYS A 127 -18.01 12.10 -2.86
N LYS A 128 -18.11 13.20 -2.10
CA LYS A 128 -17.15 14.30 -2.18
C LYS A 128 -15.73 13.89 -1.82
N ASP A 129 -15.57 12.93 -0.91
CA ASP A 129 -14.25 12.50 -0.43
C ASP A 129 -13.54 11.69 -1.51
N VAL A 130 -14.25 10.75 -2.13
CA VAL A 130 -13.67 9.95 -3.22
C VAL A 130 -13.41 10.77 -4.48
N VAL A 131 -14.19 11.83 -4.72
CA VAL A 131 -13.91 12.81 -5.79
C VAL A 131 -12.62 13.59 -5.50
N GLU A 132 -12.40 14.00 -4.25
CA GLU A 132 -11.17 14.69 -3.84
C GLU A 132 -9.95 13.76 -3.86
N ILE A 133 -10.09 12.50 -3.42
CA ILE A 133 -9.06 11.46 -3.56
C ILE A 133 -8.70 11.28 -5.04
N ALA A 134 -9.69 11.12 -5.92
CA ALA A 134 -9.45 10.95 -7.35
C ALA A 134 -8.66 12.10 -7.96
N LYS A 135 -8.96 13.34 -7.54
CA LYS A 135 -8.21 14.52 -7.97
C LYS A 135 -6.76 14.48 -7.48
N LEU A 136 -6.53 14.22 -6.20
CA LEU A 136 -5.17 14.13 -5.63
C LEU A 136 -4.33 13.04 -6.32
N VAL A 137 -4.95 11.89 -6.60
CA VAL A 137 -4.27 10.78 -7.31
C VAL A 137 -4.00 11.13 -8.76
N ALA A 138 -4.93 11.79 -9.47
CA ALA A 138 -4.69 12.27 -10.83
C ALA A 138 -3.55 13.30 -10.88
N ASP A 139 -3.53 14.26 -9.96
CA ASP A 139 -2.47 15.27 -9.82
C ASP A 139 -1.11 14.59 -9.53
N PHE A 140 -1.08 13.65 -8.56
CA PHE A 140 0.11 12.86 -8.25
C PHE A 140 0.61 12.11 -9.48
N HIS A 141 -0.27 11.33 -10.13
CA HIS A 141 0.08 10.61 -11.35
C HIS A 141 0.66 11.55 -12.39
N SER A 142 0.04 12.72 -12.64
CA SER A 142 0.49 13.70 -13.65
C SER A 142 1.97 14.10 -13.52
N THR A 143 2.48 14.11 -12.29
CA THR A 143 3.85 14.50 -11.94
C THR A 143 4.77 13.33 -11.57
N ALA A 144 4.23 12.11 -11.47
CA ALA A 144 4.98 10.94 -11.05
C ALA A 144 6.12 10.59 -12.02
N ASN A 145 7.22 10.05 -11.49
CA ASN A 145 8.39 9.70 -12.27
C ASN A 145 8.03 8.70 -13.39
N ARG A 146 8.67 8.88 -14.54
CA ARG A 146 8.58 8.01 -15.71
C ARG A 146 9.95 7.93 -16.39
N GLY A 147 10.17 6.91 -17.20
CA GLY A 147 11.42 6.70 -17.91
C GLY A 147 11.59 5.24 -18.29
N GLU A 148 12.63 4.93 -19.07
CA GLU A 148 12.84 3.59 -19.64
C GLU A 148 12.84 2.48 -18.57
N GLU A 149 13.51 2.69 -17.44
CA GLU A 149 13.52 1.73 -16.32
C GLU A 149 12.14 1.52 -15.68
N ILE A 150 11.30 2.56 -15.65
CA ILE A 150 9.93 2.50 -15.10
C ILE A 150 9.00 1.83 -16.12
N SER A 151 9.14 2.18 -17.40
CA SER A 151 8.33 1.67 -18.51
C SER A 151 8.36 0.15 -18.63
N LYS A 152 9.49 -0.49 -18.32
CA LYS A 152 9.63 -1.96 -18.32
C LYS A 152 8.60 -2.68 -17.46
N TYR A 153 8.13 -2.04 -16.38
CA TYR A 153 7.17 -2.66 -15.46
C TYR A 153 5.75 -2.80 -16.03
N GLY A 154 5.46 -2.12 -17.14
CA GLY A 154 4.17 -2.24 -17.82
C GLY A 154 4.21 -3.06 -19.11
N SER A 155 5.35 -3.67 -19.46
CA SER A 155 5.41 -4.51 -20.67
C SER A 155 4.51 -5.73 -20.51
N TYR A 156 4.03 -6.26 -21.63
CA TYR A 156 3.24 -7.48 -21.64
C TYR A 156 3.98 -8.61 -20.90
N GLU A 157 5.28 -8.78 -21.13
CA GLU A 157 6.08 -9.85 -20.53
C GLU A 157 6.14 -9.71 -19.01
N GLN A 158 6.31 -8.49 -18.48
CA GLN A 158 6.36 -8.28 -17.04
C GLN A 158 5.01 -8.48 -16.37
N ILE A 159 3.92 -8.01 -16.98
CA ILE A 159 2.56 -8.21 -16.45
C ILE A 159 2.21 -9.70 -16.48
N MET A 160 2.59 -10.42 -17.55
CA MET A 160 2.35 -11.86 -17.69
C MET A 160 3.14 -12.64 -16.64
N ALA A 161 4.42 -12.28 -16.43
CA ALA A 161 5.25 -12.88 -15.39
C ALA A 161 4.63 -12.69 -13.99
N ASN A 162 4.08 -11.50 -13.70
CA ASN A 162 3.42 -11.24 -12.42
C ASN A 162 2.18 -12.12 -12.22
N TRP A 163 1.37 -12.31 -13.25
CA TRP A 163 0.21 -13.21 -13.20
C TRP A 163 0.62 -14.68 -13.04
N THR A 164 1.57 -15.14 -13.84
CA THR A 164 2.10 -16.51 -13.76
C THR A 164 2.63 -16.80 -12.37
N GLN A 165 3.45 -15.91 -11.81
CA GLN A 165 3.97 -16.06 -10.45
C GLN A 165 2.84 -16.08 -9.41
N ASN A 166 1.83 -15.22 -9.55
CA ASN A 166 0.66 -15.24 -8.67
C ASN A 166 -0.03 -16.61 -8.71
N PHE A 167 -0.25 -17.18 -9.90
CA PHE A 167 -0.90 -18.49 -10.03
C PHE A 167 -0.05 -19.65 -9.50
N GLU A 168 1.26 -19.64 -9.73
CA GLU A 168 2.18 -20.66 -9.20
C GLU A 168 2.19 -20.63 -7.67
N GLN A 169 2.25 -19.44 -7.09
CA GLN A 169 2.32 -19.26 -5.64
C GLN A 169 1.02 -19.60 -4.90
N THR A 170 -0.13 -19.59 -5.60
CA THR A 170 -1.43 -19.91 -5.00
C THR A 170 -1.98 -21.27 -5.40
N GLU A 171 -1.22 -22.09 -6.13
CA GLU A 171 -1.67 -23.41 -6.56
C GLU A 171 -2.04 -24.31 -5.36
N ASN A 172 -1.28 -24.20 -4.26
CA ASN A 172 -1.53 -24.91 -3.00
C ASN A 172 -2.79 -24.45 -2.25
N LEU A 173 -3.41 -23.33 -2.62
CA LEU A 173 -4.69 -22.89 -2.06
C LEU A 173 -5.88 -23.57 -2.75
N THR A 174 -5.68 -24.15 -3.94
CA THR A 174 -6.74 -24.80 -4.71
C THR A 174 -7.15 -26.15 -4.11
N GLY A 175 -8.42 -26.50 -4.23
CA GLY A 175 -9.02 -27.70 -3.64
C GLY A 175 -9.57 -27.44 -2.23
N GLU A 176 -8.69 -27.24 -1.25
CA GLU A 176 -9.12 -27.05 0.14
C GLU A 176 -9.79 -25.70 0.38
N TYR A 177 -9.19 -24.61 -0.14
CA TYR A 177 -9.66 -23.25 0.13
C TYR A 177 -10.37 -22.61 -1.06
N LEU A 178 -9.95 -22.95 -2.28
CA LEU A 178 -10.47 -22.40 -3.52
C LEU A 178 -11.03 -23.50 -4.43
N ASP A 179 -12.14 -23.21 -5.10
CA ASP A 179 -12.68 -24.07 -6.15
C ASP A 179 -11.70 -24.14 -7.33
N LYS A 180 -11.23 -25.35 -7.63
CA LYS A 180 -10.20 -25.59 -8.64
C LYS A 180 -10.67 -25.27 -10.06
N GLU A 181 -11.94 -25.56 -10.39
CA GLU A 181 -12.48 -25.30 -11.73
C GLU A 181 -12.60 -23.80 -11.98
N LYS A 182 -13.14 -23.06 -11.00
CA LYS A 182 -13.20 -21.59 -11.07
C LYS A 182 -11.82 -20.95 -11.12
N TYR A 183 -10.85 -21.54 -10.45
CA TYR A 183 -9.46 -21.03 -10.47
C TYR A 183 -8.84 -21.16 -11.85
N LEU A 184 -9.02 -22.33 -12.49
CA LEU A 184 -8.56 -22.56 -13.86
C LEU A 184 -9.31 -21.66 -14.85
N GLU A 185 -10.62 -21.50 -14.70
CA GLU A 185 -11.40 -20.59 -15.55
C GLU A 185 -10.90 -19.13 -15.44
N LEU A 186 -10.67 -18.64 -14.21
CA LEU A 186 -10.10 -17.31 -13.98
C LEU A 186 -8.74 -17.18 -14.67
N LYS A 187 -7.86 -18.17 -14.49
CA LYS A 187 -6.53 -18.20 -15.11
C LYS A 187 -6.62 -18.13 -16.64
N ASP A 188 -7.47 -18.95 -17.25
CA ASP A 188 -7.63 -18.98 -18.70
C ASP A 188 -8.18 -17.66 -19.25
N ARG A 189 -9.16 -17.05 -18.57
CA ARG A 189 -9.71 -15.74 -18.95
C ARG A 189 -8.65 -14.63 -18.89
N VAL A 190 -7.87 -14.59 -17.82
CA VAL A 190 -6.78 -13.62 -17.66
C VAL A 190 -5.74 -13.77 -18.78
N ILE A 191 -5.29 -14.99 -19.05
CA ILE A 191 -4.30 -15.25 -20.10
C ILE A 191 -4.85 -14.88 -21.48
N ASN A 192 -6.07 -15.29 -21.80
CA ASN A 192 -6.72 -14.97 -23.08
C ASN A 192 -6.91 -13.45 -23.26
N PHE A 193 -7.27 -12.72 -22.21
CA PHE A 193 -7.36 -11.27 -22.24
C PHE A 193 -6.00 -10.64 -22.53
N MET A 194 -4.95 -11.09 -21.84
CA MET A 194 -3.60 -10.58 -22.07
C MET A 194 -3.14 -10.80 -23.50
N ASP A 195 -3.30 -12.02 -24.02
CA ASP A 195 -2.84 -12.38 -25.36
C ASP A 195 -3.61 -11.62 -26.45
N SER A 196 -4.92 -11.46 -26.27
CA SER A 196 -5.78 -10.71 -27.19
C SER A 196 -5.53 -9.20 -27.15
N ASN A 197 -4.99 -8.68 -26.05
CA ASN A 197 -4.78 -7.25 -25.82
C ASN A 197 -3.30 -6.87 -25.72
N ARG A 198 -2.38 -7.68 -26.26
CA ARG A 198 -0.93 -7.40 -26.21
C ARG A 198 -0.58 -5.98 -26.67
N GLU A 199 -1.17 -5.55 -27.79
CA GLU A 199 -0.93 -4.20 -28.33
C GLU A 199 -1.43 -3.09 -27.41
N LEU A 200 -2.47 -3.33 -26.60
CA LEU A 200 -2.96 -2.36 -25.62
C LEU A 200 -1.90 -2.10 -24.56
N PHE A 201 -1.32 -3.14 -23.96
CA PHE A 201 -0.27 -2.98 -22.95
C PHE A 201 0.97 -2.27 -23.52
N GLU A 202 1.42 -2.66 -24.71
CA GLU A 202 2.54 -2.00 -25.38
C GLU A 202 2.22 -0.53 -25.73
N ARG A 203 0.97 -0.23 -26.11
CA ARG A 203 0.52 1.15 -26.29
C ARG A 203 0.60 1.95 -25.00
N ARG A 204 0.15 1.40 -23.86
CA ARG A 204 0.25 2.06 -22.53
C ARG A 204 1.71 2.42 -22.21
N VAL A 205 2.64 1.50 -22.49
CA VAL A 205 4.08 1.74 -22.31
C VAL A 205 4.57 2.89 -23.18
N ARG A 206 4.26 2.86 -24.48
CA ARG A 206 4.68 3.90 -25.45
C ARG A 206 4.08 5.28 -25.13
N GLU A 207 2.87 5.32 -24.60
CA GLU A 207 2.18 6.56 -24.19
C GLU A 207 2.66 7.09 -22.82
N GLY A 208 3.66 6.45 -22.20
CA GLY A 208 4.23 6.91 -20.92
C GLY A 208 3.24 6.83 -19.75
N LYS A 209 2.38 5.80 -19.79
CA LYS A 209 1.33 5.58 -18.79
C LYS A 209 1.81 4.75 -17.61
N ILE A 210 3.00 4.17 -17.71
CA ILE A 210 3.69 3.48 -16.63
C ILE A 210 4.47 4.51 -15.83
N ARG A 211 4.17 4.62 -14.54
CA ARG A 211 4.73 5.64 -13.64
C ARG A 211 5.14 5.01 -12.33
N GLU A 212 6.01 5.69 -11.58
CA GLU A 212 6.22 5.40 -10.15
C GLU A 212 4.99 5.86 -9.36
N CYS A 213 3.98 5.00 -9.31
CA CYS A 213 2.70 5.22 -8.67
C CYS A 213 2.76 4.97 -7.15
N HIS A 214 1.61 4.96 -6.47
CA HIS A 214 1.54 4.66 -5.04
C HIS A 214 1.88 3.19 -4.76
N GLY A 215 1.41 2.27 -5.60
CA GLY A 215 1.67 0.83 -5.53
C GLY A 215 0.77 0.08 -4.55
N ASP A 216 0.31 0.76 -3.50
CA ASP A 216 -0.58 0.23 -2.44
C ASP A 216 -1.79 1.14 -2.14
N LEU A 217 -2.42 1.71 -3.16
CA LEU A 217 -3.50 2.69 -3.00
C LEU A 217 -4.81 2.02 -2.58
N HIS A 218 -5.08 1.88 -1.28
CA HIS A 218 -6.35 1.35 -0.77
C HIS A 218 -6.81 2.10 0.49
N SER A 219 -8.03 1.87 0.97
CA SER A 219 -8.63 2.64 2.07
C SER A 219 -7.90 2.55 3.42
N GLY A 220 -6.98 1.60 3.59
CA GLY A 220 -6.11 1.52 4.78
C GLY A 220 -5.01 2.59 4.77
N ASN A 221 -4.65 3.07 3.58
CA ASN A 221 -3.55 3.99 3.32
C ASN A 221 -4.05 5.41 3.03
N ILE A 222 -5.27 5.73 3.47
CA ILE A 222 -5.92 7.03 3.27
C ILE A 222 -6.55 7.49 4.58
N PHE A 223 -6.21 8.70 5.03
CA PHE A 223 -6.92 9.39 6.10
C PHE A 223 -7.89 10.42 5.51
N ILE A 224 -9.10 10.50 6.07
CA ILE A 224 -10.07 11.57 5.79
C ILE A 224 -10.33 12.33 7.08
N VAL A 225 -9.57 13.41 7.28
CA VAL A 225 -9.59 14.22 8.50
C VAL A 225 -10.66 15.31 8.39
N ARG A 226 -11.66 15.26 9.27
CA ARG A 226 -12.79 16.22 9.25
C ARG A 226 -12.57 17.46 10.11
N ARG A 227 -11.76 17.34 11.16
CA ARG A 227 -11.54 18.39 12.16
C ARG A 227 -10.05 18.70 12.26
N PRO A 228 -9.67 19.96 12.46
CA PRO A 228 -8.27 20.31 12.65
C PRO A 228 -7.74 19.65 13.93
N GLY A 229 -6.48 19.24 13.87
CA GLY A 229 -5.68 18.88 15.04
C GLY A 229 -4.72 20.02 15.39
N LYS A 230 -3.87 19.76 16.39
CA LYS A 230 -2.79 20.69 16.78
C LYS A 230 -1.78 20.92 15.65
N LEU A 231 -1.45 19.86 14.91
CA LEU A 231 -0.36 19.85 13.91
C LEU A 231 -0.84 19.64 12.47
N TYR A 232 -2.11 19.29 12.26
CA TYR A 232 -2.66 18.97 10.94
C TYR A 232 -4.00 19.68 10.71
N LYS A 233 -4.36 19.86 9.45
CA LYS A 233 -5.62 20.48 9.03
C LYS A 233 -6.64 19.42 8.60
N PRO A 234 -7.94 19.76 8.49
CA PRO A 234 -8.89 18.90 7.78
C PRO A 234 -8.43 18.70 6.33
N GLY A 235 -8.60 17.49 5.82
CA GLY A 235 -8.17 17.15 4.47
C GLY A 235 -8.04 15.65 4.28
N ILE A 236 -7.53 15.28 3.11
CA ILE A 236 -7.25 13.91 2.70
C ILE A 236 -5.74 13.71 2.65
N TYR A 237 -5.26 12.67 3.31
CA TYR A 237 -3.84 12.32 3.36
C TYR A 237 -3.66 10.88 2.88
N ILE A 238 -3.02 10.70 1.73
CA ILE A 238 -2.72 9.39 1.14
C ILE A 238 -1.26 9.08 1.48
N PHE A 239 -1.00 7.99 2.20
CA PHE A 239 0.30 7.72 2.80
C PHE A 239 0.71 6.26 2.60
N ASP A 240 1.95 5.94 2.95
CA ASP A 240 2.52 4.57 2.84
C ASP A 240 2.60 4.05 1.39
N ALA A 241 2.93 4.94 0.44
CA ALA A 241 3.33 4.56 -0.91
C ALA A 241 4.61 3.71 -0.86
N ILE A 242 4.65 2.64 -1.69
CA ILE A 242 5.73 1.65 -1.65
C ILE A 242 7.06 2.24 -2.14
N GLU A 243 8.07 2.18 -1.28
CA GLU A 243 9.41 2.73 -1.51
C GLU A 243 10.50 1.67 -1.71
N PHE A 244 10.22 0.41 -1.37
CA PHE A 244 11.27 -0.61 -1.24
C PHE A 244 11.41 -1.55 -2.44
N PHE A 245 10.40 -1.64 -3.31
CA PHE A 245 10.45 -2.50 -4.48
C PHE A 245 9.75 -1.87 -5.67
N LYS A 246 10.53 -1.51 -6.69
CA LYS A 246 10.03 -0.86 -7.92
C LYS A 246 9.00 -1.71 -8.66
N GLY A 247 9.08 -3.04 -8.57
CA GLY A 247 8.07 -3.93 -9.16
C GLY A 247 6.67 -3.81 -8.56
N PHE A 248 6.52 -3.13 -7.41
CA PHE A 248 5.22 -2.86 -6.81
C PHE A 248 4.77 -1.40 -6.99
N SER A 249 5.69 -0.44 -7.03
CA SER A 249 5.35 0.99 -7.21
C SER A 249 5.33 1.43 -8.68
N CYS A 250 6.20 0.89 -9.52
CA CYS A 250 6.17 1.16 -10.96
C CYS A 250 5.06 0.34 -11.62
N SER A 251 4.02 1.00 -12.11
CA SER A 251 2.89 0.32 -12.74
C SER A 251 2.14 1.25 -13.68
N ASP A 252 1.21 0.69 -14.44
CA ASP A 252 0.22 1.49 -15.14
C ASP A 252 -0.61 2.30 -14.13
N ILE A 253 -0.87 3.58 -14.40
CA ILE A 253 -1.72 4.42 -13.54
C ILE A 253 -3.13 3.84 -13.32
N LEU A 254 -3.65 3.07 -14.28
CA LEU A 254 -4.92 2.35 -14.11
C LEU A 254 -4.78 1.18 -13.14
N ALA A 255 -3.61 0.55 -13.06
CA ALA A 255 -3.33 -0.51 -12.10
C ALA A 255 -3.22 0.01 -10.66
N ASP A 256 -2.86 1.28 -10.48
CA ASP A 256 -2.82 1.94 -9.18
C ASP A 256 -4.23 2.28 -8.69
N ILE A 257 -5.04 2.98 -9.51
CA ILE A 257 -6.42 3.32 -9.13
C ILE A 257 -7.32 2.09 -9.00
N ALA A 258 -7.03 1.02 -9.76
CA ALA A 258 -7.75 -0.25 -9.67
C ALA A 258 -7.75 -0.81 -8.25
N PHE A 259 -6.71 -0.51 -7.45
CA PHE A 259 -6.62 -1.03 -6.10
C PHE A 259 -7.68 -0.39 -5.19
N LEU A 260 -7.77 0.95 -5.13
CA LEU A 260 -8.80 1.61 -4.33
C LEU A 260 -10.20 1.31 -4.87
N SER A 261 -10.32 1.25 -6.19
CA SER A 261 -11.57 0.93 -6.89
C SER A 261 -12.10 -0.47 -6.50
N MET A 262 -11.23 -1.50 -6.57
CA MET A 262 -11.53 -2.85 -6.09
C MET A 262 -11.80 -2.88 -4.58
N ASP A 263 -11.02 -2.14 -3.77
CA ASP A 263 -11.19 -2.08 -2.31
C ASP A 263 -12.55 -1.48 -1.92
N LEU A 264 -13.03 -0.45 -2.63
CA LEU A 264 -14.37 0.11 -2.43
C LEU A 264 -15.47 -0.91 -2.75
N GLU A 265 -15.37 -1.62 -3.87
CA GLU A 265 -16.31 -2.70 -4.22
C GLU A 265 -16.26 -3.85 -3.21
N PHE A 266 -15.06 -4.25 -2.75
CA PHE A 266 -14.90 -5.28 -1.71
C PHE A 266 -15.63 -4.89 -0.42
N ASN A 267 -15.65 -3.60 -0.08
CA ASN A 267 -16.37 -3.06 1.07
C ASN A 267 -17.86 -2.76 0.79
N GLY A 268 -18.40 -3.19 -0.36
CA GLY A 268 -19.80 -3.02 -0.74
C GLY A 268 -20.17 -1.55 -1.05
N ARG A 269 -19.20 -0.78 -1.55
CA ARG A 269 -19.34 0.67 -1.82
C ARG A 269 -19.29 0.99 -3.31
N ASP A 270 -20.01 0.23 -4.13
CA ASP A 270 -20.05 0.39 -5.59
C ASP A 270 -20.41 1.83 -6.03
N TYR A 271 -21.27 2.53 -5.26
CA TYR A 271 -21.65 3.91 -5.56
C TYR A 271 -20.49 4.92 -5.33
N LEU A 272 -19.62 4.64 -4.36
CA LEU A 272 -18.40 5.41 -4.12
C LEU A 272 -17.34 5.07 -5.17
N ASP A 273 -17.20 3.78 -5.50
CA ASP A 273 -16.31 3.33 -6.58
C ASP A 273 -16.61 4.05 -7.89
N LYS A 274 -17.86 4.00 -8.35
CA LYS A 274 -18.28 4.70 -9.56
C LYS A 274 -17.94 6.20 -9.51
N SER A 275 -18.17 6.83 -8.35
CA SER A 275 -17.85 8.25 -8.17
C SER A 275 -16.35 8.54 -8.18
N PHE A 276 -15.53 7.64 -7.64
CA PHE A 276 -14.08 7.71 -7.65
C PHE A 276 -13.55 7.59 -9.08
N VAL A 277 -13.95 6.53 -9.80
CA VAL A 277 -13.50 6.23 -11.16
C VAL A 277 -13.92 7.34 -12.13
N ASP A 278 -15.18 7.76 -12.11
CA ASP A 278 -15.66 8.85 -12.97
C ASP A 278 -14.94 10.17 -12.67
N ALA A 279 -14.61 10.45 -11.41
CA ALA A 279 -13.84 11.63 -11.05
C ALA A 279 -12.38 11.53 -11.51
N TYR A 280 -11.75 10.37 -11.41
CA TYR A 280 -10.37 10.18 -11.84
C TYR A 280 -10.23 10.44 -13.33
N PHE A 281 -11.09 9.84 -14.17
CA PHE A 281 -11.09 10.10 -15.62
C PHE A 281 -11.49 11.53 -15.98
N LYS A 282 -12.23 12.23 -15.11
CA LYS A 282 -12.54 13.65 -15.30
C LYS A 282 -11.33 14.56 -15.04
N PHE A 283 -10.51 14.22 -14.05
CA PHE A 283 -9.38 15.06 -13.61
C PHE A 283 -8.03 14.64 -14.23
N SER A 284 -7.96 13.46 -14.84
CA SER A 284 -6.79 13.01 -15.59
C SER A 284 -6.99 13.18 -17.10
N ASP A 285 -5.89 13.31 -17.84
CA ASP A 285 -5.89 13.25 -19.30
C ASP A 285 -5.88 11.79 -19.80
N GLU A 286 -6.65 10.91 -19.15
CA GLU A 286 -6.66 9.48 -19.41
C GLU A 286 -7.91 9.04 -20.16
N GLU A 287 -7.73 8.14 -21.14
CA GLU A 287 -8.84 7.52 -21.83
C GLU A 287 -9.53 6.52 -20.88
N LYS A 288 -10.87 6.53 -20.87
CA LYS A 288 -11.65 5.60 -20.05
C LYS A 288 -11.62 4.18 -20.66
N LEU A 289 -10.61 3.41 -20.28
CA LEU A 289 -10.40 2.02 -20.70
C LEU A 289 -11.00 1.05 -19.67
N GLU A 290 -12.33 0.88 -19.69
CA GLU A 290 -13.08 0.10 -18.68
C GLU A 290 -12.58 -1.35 -18.56
N ASN A 291 -12.41 -2.07 -19.67
CA ASN A 291 -11.93 -3.46 -19.64
C ASN A 291 -10.51 -3.60 -19.05
N LEU A 292 -9.63 -2.63 -19.30
CA LEU A 292 -8.27 -2.64 -18.72
C LEU A 292 -8.30 -2.33 -17.22
N LEU A 293 -9.20 -1.44 -16.79
CA LEU A 293 -9.42 -1.18 -15.37
C LEU A 293 -9.95 -2.44 -14.65
N ASP A 294 -10.92 -3.14 -15.24
CA ASP A 294 -11.45 -4.40 -14.68
C ASP A 294 -10.41 -5.51 -14.65
N PHE A 295 -9.53 -5.60 -15.67
CA PHE A 295 -8.36 -6.48 -15.64
C PHE A 295 -7.44 -6.19 -14.44
N TYR A 296 -7.13 -4.92 -14.18
CA TYR A 296 -6.31 -4.57 -13.03
C TYR A 296 -7.06 -4.73 -11.70
N LYS A 297 -8.38 -4.53 -11.64
CA LYS A 297 -9.18 -4.86 -10.45
C LYS A 297 -9.15 -6.36 -10.16
N CYS A 298 -9.23 -7.20 -11.20
CA CYS A 298 -9.05 -8.65 -11.11
C CYS A 298 -7.68 -8.99 -10.50
N TYR A 299 -6.61 -8.38 -11.02
CA TYR A 299 -5.25 -8.56 -10.50
C TYR A 299 -5.15 -8.19 -9.02
N ARG A 300 -5.67 -7.02 -8.62
CA ARG A 300 -5.61 -6.56 -7.22
C ARG A 300 -6.42 -7.44 -6.29
N ALA A 301 -7.61 -7.87 -6.69
CA ALA A 301 -8.42 -8.81 -5.92
C ALA A 301 -7.68 -10.15 -5.74
N PHE A 302 -7.04 -10.66 -6.79
CA PHE A 302 -6.25 -11.90 -6.73
C PHE A 302 -5.01 -11.75 -5.83
N VAL A 303 -4.29 -10.63 -5.89
CA VAL A 303 -3.16 -10.34 -4.99
C VAL A 303 -3.61 -10.29 -3.53
N ARG A 304 -4.74 -9.65 -3.23
CA ARG A 304 -5.31 -9.65 -1.88
C ARG A 304 -5.69 -11.04 -1.41
N MET A 305 -6.33 -11.83 -2.27
CA MET A 305 -6.61 -13.25 -2.02
C MET A 305 -5.33 -14.00 -1.66
N LYS A 306 -4.28 -13.88 -2.48
CA LYS A 306 -2.97 -14.54 -2.27
C LYS A 306 -2.36 -14.19 -0.92
N VAL A 307 -2.19 -12.89 -0.65
CA VAL A 307 -1.53 -12.42 0.57
C VAL A 307 -2.31 -12.82 1.81
N THR A 308 -3.63 -12.72 1.78
CA THR A 308 -4.49 -13.20 2.88
C THR A 308 -4.40 -14.73 3.01
N GLY A 309 -4.34 -15.47 1.91
CA GLY A 309 -4.21 -16.93 1.91
C GLY A 309 -2.91 -17.43 2.55
N PHE A 310 -1.81 -16.72 2.35
CA PHE A 310 -0.53 -17.09 3.00
C PHE A 310 -0.58 -17.07 4.53
N MET A 311 -1.45 -16.24 5.11
CA MET A 311 -1.62 -16.19 6.57
C MET A 311 -2.21 -17.49 7.13
N LEU A 312 -2.85 -18.34 6.31
CA LEU A 312 -3.37 -19.64 6.74
C LEU A 312 -2.26 -20.64 7.12
N PHE A 313 -1.05 -20.42 6.61
CA PHE A 313 0.12 -21.27 6.86
C PHE A 313 1.02 -20.75 7.98
N ASP A 314 0.68 -19.62 8.61
CA ASP A 314 1.42 -19.11 9.76
C ASP A 314 1.00 -19.88 11.02
N GLU A 315 1.96 -20.57 11.63
CA GLU A 315 1.75 -21.39 12.84
C GLU A 315 1.33 -20.56 14.06
N ASN A 316 1.55 -19.24 14.04
CA ASN A 316 1.18 -18.33 15.13
C ASN A 316 -0.27 -17.84 15.04
N VAL A 317 -0.99 -18.18 13.96
CA VAL A 317 -2.39 -17.81 13.76
C VAL A 317 -3.29 -18.90 14.34
N ASP A 318 -4.16 -18.52 15.27
CA ASP A 318 -5.09 -19.46 15.89
C ASP A 318 -6.23 -19.88 14.93
N GLU A 319 -6.96 -20.94 15.29
CA GLU A 319 -8.01 -21.49 14.44
C GLU A 319 -9.21 -20.54 14.25
N GLU A 320 -9.52 -19.68 15.21
CA GLU A 320 -10.61 -18.70 15.07
C GLU A 320 -10.25 -17.66 14.00
N GLU A 321 -9.01 -17.18 14.03
CA GLU A 321 -8.49 -16.24 13.05
C GLU A 321 -8.35 -16.89 11.67
N LYS A 322 -7.91 -18.17 11.59
CA LYS A 322 -7.90 -18.92 10.32
C LYS A 322 -9.28 -19.01 9.69
N ILE A 323 -10.36 -19.19 10.46
CA ILE A 323 -11.73 -19.19 9.92
C ILE A 323 -12.06 -17.84 9.26
N LYS A 324 -11.71 -16.72 9.90
CA LYS A 324 -11.91 -15.38 9.34
C LYS A 324 -11.08 -15.18 8.07
N ILE A 325 -9.83 -15.60 8.08
CA ILE A 325 -8.92 -15.55 6.92
C ILE A 325 -9.50 -16.35 5.75
N ARG A 326 -9.99 -17.59 5.97
CA ARG A 326 -10.64 -18.41 4.94
C ARG A 326 -11.84 -17.68 4.30
N GLY A 327 -12.66 -17.03 5.11
CA GLY A 327 -13.78 -16.22 4.62
C GLY A 327 -13.33 -15.06 3.73
N LEU A 328 -12.25 -14.36 4.11
CA LEU A 328 -11.67 -13.26 3.33
C LEU A 328 -11.05 -13.75 2.02
N VAL A 329 -10.28 -14.86 2.05
CA VAL A 329 -9.70 -15.51 0.86
C VAL A 329 -10.80 -15.80 -0.16
N LYS A 330 -11.89 -16.45 0.28
CA LYS A 330 -13.03 -16.76 -0.59
C LYS A 330 -13.67 -15.50 -1.17
N LYS A 331 -13.89 -14.47 -0.35
CA LYS A 331 -14.51 -13.21 -0.80
C LYS A 331 -13.66 -12.49 -1.85
N TYR A 332 -12.34 -12.42 -1.66
CA TYR A 332 -11.45 -11.83 -2.68
C TYR A 332 -11.38 -12.68 -3.95
N PHE A 333 -11.39 -14.01 -3.82
CA PHE A 333 -11.42 -14.91 -4.98
C PHE A 333 -12.70 -14.76 -5.80
N GLU A 334 -13.85 -14.69 -5.13
CA GLU A 334 -15.14 -14.42 -5.78
C GLU A 334 -15.16 -13.06 -6.49
N LEU A 335 -14.58 -12.04 -5.85
CA LEU A 335 -14.46 -10.71 -6.45
C LEU A 335 -13.53 -10.72 -7.68
N ALA A 336 -12.39 -11.40 -7.61
CA ALA A 336 -11.50 -11.58 -8.76
C ALA A 336 -12.22 -12.32 -9.91
N GLY A 337 -12.99 -13.36 -9.58
CA GLY A 337 -13.83 -14.09 -10.54
C GLY A 337 -14.89 -13.21 -11.19
N LYS A 338 -15.56 -12.32 -10.43
CA LYS A 338 -16.52 -11.34 -10.97
C LYS A 338 -15.88 -10.42 -12.01
N TYR A 339 -14.65 -9.96 -11.78
CA TYR A 339 -13.95 -9.16 -12.80
C TYR A 339 -13.52 -10.01 -13.99
N ALA A 340 -13.08 -11.25 -13.75
CA ALA A 340 -12.65 -12.15 -14.82
C ALA A 340 -13.77 -12.44 -15.84
N THR A 341 -15.04 -12.45 -15.43
CA THR A 341 -16.16 -12.63 -16.38
C THR A 341 -16.38 -11.44 -17.32
N LEU A 342 -15.76 -10.28 -17.04
CA LEU A 342 -15.78 -9.09 -17.88
C LEU A 342 -14.59 -9.03 -18.87
N LEU A 343 -13.65 -9.98 -18.76
CA LEU A 343 -12.44 -10.08 -19.59
C LEU A 343 -12.67 -10.87 -20.87
#